data_AF-A0A9W8D251-F1
#
_entry.id   AF-A0A9W8D251-F1
#
_cell.length_a   1.000
_cell.length_b   1.000
_cell.length_c   1.000
_cell.angle_alpha   90.00
_cell.angle_beta   90.00
_cell.angle_gamma   90.00
#
_symmetry.space_group_name_H-M   'P 1'
#
loop_
_entity.id
_entity.type
_entity.pdbx_description
1 polymer ?
#
loop_
_entity_poly.entity_id
_entity_poly.type
_entity_poly.pdbx_seq_one_letter_code
_entity_poly.pdbx_strand_id
1 'polypeptide(L)'
;VEEKQTLVADPHNANNTLCKNETSIVSNIGYGLNSRIENFSLSRFSENLNKSRKGMLYVLDLAQRKGLFRQRLLAEQRPEA
;
A
#
# COMPACT_ATOMS: atom_id res chain seq x y z
N VAL A 1 17.91 -1.74 -1.97
CA VAL A 1 16.54 -1.31 -2.35
C VAL A 1 15.78 -1.14 -1.07
N GLU A 2 15.41 0.09 -0.73
CA GLU A 2 14.54 0.40 0.40
C GLU A 2 13.19 0.87 -0.12
N GLU A 3 12.11 0.36 0.47
CA GLU A 3 10.73 0.80 0.20
C GLU A 3 10.12 1.31 1.50
N LYS A 4 9.52 2.50 1.44
CA LYS A 4 8.80 3.12 2.55
C LYS A 4 7.39 3.49 2.10
N GLN A 5 6.40 2.82 2.69
CA GLN A 5 4.99 3.09 2.46
C GLN A 5 4.40 3.84 3.66
N THR A 6 3.77 4.99 3.41
CA THR A 6 3.06 5.80 4.41
C THR A 6 1.58 5.86 4.06
N LEU A 7 0.73 5.44 5.00
CA LEU A 7 -0.73 5.44 4.88
C LEU A 7 -1.29 6.50 5.83
N VAL A 8 -2.02 7.48 5.30
CA VAL A 8 -2.60 8.58 6.07
C VAL A 8 -4.08 8.74 5.70
N ALA A 9 -4.94 9.01 6.68
CA ALA A 9 -6.34 9.36 6.41
C ALA A 9 -6.40 10.68 5.61
N ASP A 10 -7.23 10.73 4.58
CA ASP A 10 -7.35 11.93 3.74
C ASP A 10 -8.00 13.08 4.55
N PRO A 11 -7.32 14.23 4.72
CA PRO A 11 -7.85 15.36 5.48
C PRO A 11 -9.08 16.02 4.83
N HIS A 12 -9.32 15.78 3.54
CA HIS A 12 -10.48 16.34 2.83
C HIS A 12 -11.64 15.34 2.68
N ASN A 13 -11.38 14.04 2.85
CA ASN A 13 -12.42 13.02 2.76
C ASN A 13 -12.15 11.86 3.72
N ALA A 14 -12.91 11.79 4.82
CA ALA A 14 -12.74 10.78 5.86
C ALA A 14 -12.92 9.32 5.38
N ASN A 15 -13.51 9.11 4.19
CA ASN A 15 -13.69 7.77 3.61
C ASN A 15 -12.51 7.33 2.73
N ASN A 16 -11.52 8.19 2.50
CA ASN A 16 -10.37 7.91 1.67
C ASN A 16 -9.08 7.79 2.49
N THR A 17 -8.17 6.94 2.04
CA THR A 17 -6.82 6.81 2.61
C THR A 17 -5.79 7.16 1.56
N LEU A 18 -4.97 8.16 1.85
CA LEU A 18 -3.82 8.55 1.04
C LEU A 18 -2.68 7.55 1.28
N CYS A 19 -2.21 6.94 0.21
CA CYS A 19 -1.06 6.03 0.22
C CYS A 19 0.10 6.67 -0.55
N LYS A 20 1.16 7.04 0.17
CA LYS A 20 2.42 7.50 -0.42
C LYS A 20 3.44 6.36 -0.34
N ASN A 21 3.99 5.97 -1.48
CA ASN A 21 5.03 4.93 -1.52
C ASN A 21 6.31 5.52 -2.12
N GLU A 22 7.41 5.43 -1.37
CA GLU A 22 8.72 5.98 -1.71
C GLU A 22 9.71 4.82 -1.83
N THR A 23 10.55 4.83 -2.86
CA THR A 23 11.55 3.77 -3.10
C THR A 23 12.89 4.37 -3.42
N SER A 24 13.92 3.87 -2.74
CA SER A 24 15.32 4.24 -2.94
C SER A 24 16.13 3.04 -3.41
N ILE A 25 16.78 3.19 -4.56
CA ILE A 25 17.61 2.17 -5.19
C ILE A 25 19.03 2.71 -5.29
N VAL A 26 19.82 2.52 -4.23
CA VAL A 26 21.23 2.93 -4.21
C VAL A 26 22.09 1.75 -4.69
N SER A 27 22.95 1.98 -5.70
CA SER A 27 23.90 0.99 -6.21
C SER A 27 25.27 1.63 -6.45
N ASN A 28 26.33 1.03 -5.88
CA ASN A 28 27.72 1.49 -5.96
C ASN A 28 28.47 0.96 -7.20
N ILE A 29 27.76 0.40 -8.20
CA ILE A 29 28.33 -0.32 -9.34
C ILE A 29 28.09 0.48 -10.63
N GLY A 30 29.12 1.17 -11.14
CA GLY A 30 29.26 1.76 -12.49
C GLY A 30 28.00 2.19 -13.29
N TYR A 31 28.00 3.45 -13.74
CA TYR A 31 26.90 4.15 -14.47
C TYR A 31 26.17 3.37 -15.60
N GLY A 32 26.82 2.43 -16.28
CA GLY A 32 26.22 1.67 -17.40
C GLY A 32 25.42 0.41 -17.03
N LEU A 33 25.80 -0.31 -15.97
CA LEU A 33 25.03 -1.45 -15.44
C LEU A 33 23.92 -1.00 -14.51
N ASN A 34 24.15 0.13 -13.81
CA ASN A 34 23.15 0.80 -12.99
C ASN A 34 21.87 1.10 -13.75
N SER A 35 21.92 1.72 -14.94
CA SER A 35 20.69 2.09 -15.67
C SER A 35 19.82 0.89 -16.04
N ARG A 36 20.40 -0.27 -16.38
CA ARG A 36 19.63 -1.49 -16.69
C ARG A 36 19.01 -2.12 -15.44
N ILE A 37 19.77 -2.16 -14.34
CA ILE A 37 19.28 -2.68 -13.05
C ILE A 37 18.22 -1.75 -12.48
N GLU A 38 18.41 -0.44 -12.58
CA GLU A 38 17.48 0.59 -12.13
C GLU A 38 16.17 0.55 -12.94
N ASN A 39 16.24 0.45 -14.27
CA ASN A 39 15.04 0.27 -15.09
C ASN A 39 14.32 -1.06 -14.82
N PHE A 40 15.06 -2.15 -14.63
CA PHE A 40 14.47 -3.45 -14.31
C PHE A 40 13.80 -3.44 -12.92
N SER A 41 14.45 -2.85 -11.93
CA SER A 41 13.92 -2.75 -10.57
C SER A 41 12.75 -1.78 -10.48
N LEU A 42 12.77 -0.66 -11.20
CA LEU A 42 11.65 0.28 -11.30
C LEU A 42 10.43 -0.34 -11.99
N SER A 43 10.65 -1.11 -13.06
CA SER A 43 9.59 -1.87 -13.74
C SER A 43 8.97 -2.91 -12.81
N ARG A 44 9.78 -3.71 -12.12
CA ARG A 44 9.32 -4.70 -11.13
C ARG A 44 8.60 -4.04 -9.95
N PHE A 45 9.08 -2.90 -9.50
CA PHE A 45 8.46 -2.15 -8.41
C PHE A 45 7.07 -1.63 -8.79
N SER A 46 6.95 -1.02 -9.99
CA SER A 46 5.67 -0.57 -10.53
C SER A 46 4.67 -1.72 -10.69
N GLU A 47 5.13 -2.88 -11.15
CA GLU A 47 4.31 -4.08 -11.28
C GLU A 47 3.83 -4.60 -9.92
N ASN A 48 4.73 -4.62 -8.92
CA ASN A 48 4.42 -5.02 -7.55
C ASN A 48 3.43 -4.05 -6.89
N LEU A 49 3.58 -2.73 -7.09
CA LEU A 49 2.63 -1.72 -6.63
C LEU A 49 1.22 -1.96 -7.18
N ASN A 50 1.11 -2.23 -8.47
CA ASN A 50 -0.18 -2.52 -9.09
C ASN A 50 -0.79 -3.83 -8.59
N LYS A 51 0.02 -4.88 -8.40
CA LYS A 51 -0.44 -6.16 -7.81
C LYS A 51 -0.89 -5.96 -6.36
N SER A 52 -0.14 -5.21 -5.56
CA SER A 52 -0.46 -4.89 -4.17
C SER A 52 -1.78 -4.13 -4.05
N ARG A 53 -2.00 -3.07 -4.86
CA ARG A 53 -3.29 -2.36 -4.89
C ARG A 53 -4.46 -3.28 -5.25
N LYS A 54 -4.30 -4.12 -6.27
CA LYS A 54 -5.35 -5.08 -6.68
C LYS A 54 -5.66 -6.10 -5.58
N GLY A 55 -4.63 -6.64 -4.93
CA GLY A 55 -4.78 -7.56 -3.80
C GLY A 55 -5.48 -6.90 -2.61
N MET A 56 -5.10 -5.66 -2.28
CA MET A 56 -5.73 -4.89 -1.20
C MET A 56 -7.20 -4.61 -1.49
N LEU A 57 -7.55 -4.17 -2.72
CA LEU A 57 -8.94 -3.97 -3.12
C LEU A 57 -9.77 -5.26 -3.03
N TYR A 58 -9.19 -6.40 -3.42
CA TYR A 58 -9.85 -7.69 -3.32
C TYR A 58 -10.13 -8.09 -1.87
N VAL A 59 -9.15 -7.91 -0.96
CA VAL A 59 -9.33 -8.20 0.47
C VAL A 59 -10.34 -7.24 1.10
N LEU A 60 -10.35 -5.97 0.73
CA LEU A 60 -11.33 -4.99 1.19
C LEU A 60 -12.75 -5.35 0.75
N ASP A 61 -12.96 -5.73 -0.51
CA ASP A 61 -14.25 -6.21 -1.01
C ASP A 61 -14.70 -7.48 -0.27
N LEU A 62 -13.79 -8.44 -0.07
CA LEU A 62 -14.08 -9.66 0.68
C LEU A 62 -14.48 -9.35 2.14
N ALA A 63 -13.77 -8.43 2.80
CA ALA A 63 -14.04 -8.02 4.17
C ALA A 63 -15.36 -7.24 4.30
N GLN A 64 -15.71 -6.43 3.29
CA GLN A 64 -17.03 -5.77 3.20
C GLN A 64 -18.15 -6.82 3.06
N ARG A 65 -18.01 -7.78 2.15
CA ARG A 65 -19.02 -8.84 1.93
C ARG A 65 -19.22 -9.73 3.16
N LYS A 66 -18.14 -10.04 3.88
CA LYS A 66 -18.21 -10.82 5.13
C LYS A 66 -18.69 -10.00 6.33
N GLY A 67 -18.93 -8.69 6.16
CA GLY A 67 -19.40 -7.81 7.24
C GLY A 67 -18.40 -7.59 8.36
N LEU A 68 -17.10 -7.87 8.15
CA LEU A 68 -16.08 -7.77 9.21
C LEU A 68 -15.99 -6.34 9.77
N PHE A 69 -16.10 -5.34 8.91
CA PHE A 69 -16.09 -3.93 9.34
C PHE A 69 -17.34 -3.57 10.17
N ARG A 70 -18.48 -4.21 9.89
CA ARG A 70 -19.74 -4.01 10.62
C ARG A 70 -19.68 -4.65 12.01
N GLN A 71 -19.09 -5.84 12.12
CA GLN A 71 -18.88 -6.49 13.43
C GLN A 71 -17.89 -5.73 14.30
N ARG A 72 -16.81 -5.19 13.72
CA ARG A 72 -15.81 -4.42 14.48
C ARG A 72 -16.37 -3.09 14.98
N LEU A 73 -17.09 -2.34 14.14
CA LEU A 73 -17.78 -1.10 14.55
C LEU A 73 -18.80 -1.34 15.67
N LEU A 74 -19.54 -2.45 15.63
CA LEU A 74 -20.47 -2.83 16.70
C LEU A 74 -19.76 -3.25 18.00
N ALA A 75 -18.58 -3.88 17.90
CA ALA A 75 -17.77 -4.22 19.06
C ALA A 75 -17.14 -2.98 19.72
N GLU A 76 -16.77 -1.97 18.93
CA GLU A 76 -16.19 -0.72 19.42
C GLU A 76 -17.23 0.25 20.03
N GLN A 77 -18.52 0.07 19.71
CA GLN A 77 -19.63 0.84 20.30
C GLN A 77 -20.20 0.25 21.60
N ARG A 78 -19.60 -0.80 22.17
CA ARG A 78 -19.86 -1.21 23.56
C ARG A 78 -18.77 -0.61 24.45
N PRO A 79 -18.95 0.61 25.01
CA PRO A 79 -18.22 0.96 26.21
C PRO A 79 -18.69 -0.01 27.32
N GLU A 80 -17.74 -0.47 28.12
CA GLU A 80 -18.02 -1.34 29.27
C GLU A 80 -19.16 -0.78 30.13
N ALA A 81 -20.05 -1.69 30.54
CA ALA A 81 -21.09 -1.45 31.54
C ALA A 81 -20.50 -1.52 32.96
#